data_AF-A0A1N7QWA2-F1
#
_entry.id   AF-A0A1N7QWA2-F1
#
_cell.length_a   1.000
_cell.length_b   1.000
_cell.length_c   1.000
_cell.angle_alpha   90.00
_cell.angle_beta   90.00
_cell.angle_gamma   90.00
#
_symmetry.space_group_name_H-M   'P 1'
#
loop_
_entity.id
_entity.type
_entity.pdbx_description
1 polymer ?
#
loop_
_entity_poly.entity_id
_entity_poly.type
_entity_poly.pdbx_seq_one_letter_code
_entity_poly.pdbx_strand_id
1 'polypeptide(L)' 'MKRFKFSLTLSLVTLAASAHLSAQDTNTDNHTITISVPEVALVDIEPAASKNITLGFTAPTEAGNPIVANAANTTL' A
#
# COMPACT_ATOMS: atom_id res chain seq x y z
N MET A 1 33.59 19.14 -33.66
CA MET A 1 32.42 18.26 -33.93
C MET A 1 32.47 16.89 -33.27
N LYS A 2 33.61 16.16 -33.23
CA LYS A 2 33.68 14.80 -32.64
C LYS A 2 33.20 14.71 -31.18
N ARG A 3 33.53 15.72 -30.36
CA ARG A 3 33.16 15.78 -28.93
C ARG A 3 31.66 16.00 -28.72
N PHE A 4 31.04 16.85 -29.55
CA PHE A 4 29.60 17.11 -29.54
C PHE A 4 28.80 15.87 -29.97
N LYS A 5 29.23 15.20 -31.04
CA LYS A 5 28.63 13.95 -31.52
C LYS A 5 28.68 12.87 -30.43
N PHE A 6 29.81 12.76 -29.73
CA PHE A 6 30.00 11.80 -28.64
C PHE A 6 29.07 12.06 -27.45
N SER A 7 28.97 13.31 -26.97
CA SER A 7 28.05 13.67 -25.88
C SER A 7 26.59 13.41 -26.26
N LEU A 8 26.19 13.73 -27.49
CA LEU A 8 24.83 13.48 -27.97
C LEU A 8 24.51 11.98 -28.04
N THR A 9 25.43 11.17 -28.57
CA THR A 9 25.25 9.71 -28.59
C THR A 9 25.18 9.13 -27.18
N LEU A 10 25.99 9.62 -26.24
CA LEU A 10 25.97 9.13 -24.86
C LEU A 10 24.63 9.45 -24.18
N SER A 11 24.08 10.66 -24.37
CA SER A 11 22.78 11.03 -23.83
C SER A 11 21.62 10.22 -24.41
N LEU A 12 21.68 9.87 -25.70
CA LEU A 12 20.66 9.02 -26.33
C LEU A 12 20.74 7.58 -25.82
N VAL A 13 21.95 7.06 -25.59
CA VAL A 13 22.16 5.73 -25.02
C VAL A 13 21.64 5.66 -23.57
N THR A 14 21.91 6.67 -22.74
CA THR A 14 21.42 6.68 -21.35
C THR A 14 19.90 6.84 -21.29
N LEU A 15 19.30 7.63 -22.19
CA LEU A 15 17.84 7.75 -22.29
C LEU A 15 17.19 6.43 -22.71
N ALA A 16 17.75 5.76 -23.72
CA ALA A 16 17.27 4.44 -24.13
C ALA A 16 17.39 3.40 -23.01
N ALA A 17 18.50 3.39 -22.27
CA ALA A 17 18.68 2.49 -21.12
C ALA A 17 17.67 2.75 -19.99
N SER A 18 17.31 4.01 -19.74
CA SER A 18 16.33 4.36 -18.69
C SER A 18 14.91 3.84 -18.97
N ALA A 19 14.53 3.68 -20.24
CA ALA A 19 13.23 3.13 -20.63
C ALA A 19 13.09 1.62 -20.35
N HIS A 20 14.20 0.93 -20.06
CA HIS A 20 14.24 -0.50 -19.73
C HIS A 20 14.41 -0.76 -18.22
N LEU A 21 14.35 0.26 -17.38
CA LEU A 21 14.35 0.08 -15.93
C LEU A 21 12.99 -0.46 -15.48
N SER A 22 12.94 -1.74 -15.14
CA SER A 22 11.75 -2.39 -14.56
C SER A 22 11.94 -2.50 -13.05
N ALA A 23 11.28 -1.63 -12.29
CA ALA A 23 11.23 -1.69 -10.83
C ALA A 23 9.84 -2.08 -10.29
N GLN A 24 8.89 -2.42 -11.18
CA GLN A 24 7.56 -2.85 -10.77
C GLN A 24 7.55 -4.34 -10.47
N ASP A 25 7.19 -4.67 -9.23
CA ASP A 25 6.89 -6.03 -8.80
C ASP A 25 5.41 -6.33 -9.08
N THR A 26 5.15 -7.46 -9.76
CA THR A 26 3.79 -7.95 -10.05
C THR A 26 3.39 -9.10 -9.13
N ASN A 27 4.22 -9.47 -8.15
CA ASN A 27 3.89 -10.51 -7.20
C ASN A 27 2.73 -10.07 -6.30
N THR A 28 1.72 -10.92 -6.21
CA THR A 28 0.63 -10.82 -5.25
C THR A 28 0.89 -11.83 -4.13
N ASP A 29 0.87 -11.36 -2.88
CA ASP A 29 0.92 -12.22 -1.70
C ASP A 29 -0.45 -12.27 -1.01
N ASN A 30 -0.81 -13.46 -0.51
CA ASN A 30 -2.06 -13.68 0.21
C ASN A 30 -1.78 -13.63 1.71
N HIS A 31 -2.18 -12.54 2.38
CA HIS A 31 -2.05 -12.42 3.83
C HIS A 31 -3.28 -12.98 4.54
N THR A 32 -3.08 -13.96 5.43
CA THR A 32 -4.14 -14.46 6.33
C THR A 32 -4.07 -13.68 7.63
N ILE A 33 -5.08 -12.86 7.92
CA ILE A 33 -5.22 -12.18 9.21
C ILE A 33 -6.08 -13.04 10.13
N THR A 34 -5.47 -13.61 11.17
CA THR A 34 -6.20 -14.34 12.21
C THR A 34 -6.50 -13.41 13.37
N ILE A 35 -7.78 -13.14 13.61
CA ILE A 35 -8.25 -12.43 14.80
C ILE A 35 -8.69 -13.49 15.81
N SER A 36 -7.89 -13.67 16.87
CA SER A 36 -8.26 -14.55 18.00
C SER A 36 -8.87 -13.70 19.11
N VAL A 37 -10.08 -14.07 19.52
CA VAL A 37 -10.76 -13.45 20.67
C VAL A 37 -10.73 -14.49 21.80
N PRO A 38 -9.75 -14.43 22.72
CA PRO A 38 -9.51 -15.48 23.72
C PRO A 38 -10.61 -15.55 24.78
N GLU A 39 -11.33 -14.45 25.00
CA GLU A 39 -12.42 -14.36 25.95
C GLU A 39 -13.55 -13.49 25.39
N VAL A 40 -14.76 -14.03 25.37
CA VAL A 40 -15.98 -13.31 24.97
C VAL A 40 -16.65 -12.74 26.22
N ALA A 41 -16.33 -11.50 26.55
CA ALA A 41 -17.23 -10.70 27.37
C ALA A 41 -18.46 -10.34 26.51
N LEU A 42 -19.65 -10.28 27.10
CA LEU A 42 -20.82 -9.67 26.47
C LEU A 42 -20.52 -8.17 26.31
N VAL A 43 -19.91 -7.80 25.20
CA VAL A 43 -19.81 -6.40 24.79
C VAL A 43 -21.18 -6.06 24.24
N ASP A 44 -21.95 -5.31 25.04
CA ASP A 44 -23.25 -4.80 24.62
C ASP A 44 -23.03 -3.69 23.58
N ILE A 45 -23.46 -3.96 22.34
CA ILE A 45 -23.33 -3.05 21.21
C ILE A 45 -24.74 -2.69 20.78
N GLU A 46 -25.24 -1.59 21.35
CA GLU A 46 -26.60 -1.10 21.15
C GLU A 46 -26.63 0.31 20.52
N PRO A 47 -26.04 0.50 19.32
CA PRO A 47 -26.11 1.77 18.61
C PRO A 47 -27.53 1.99 18.07
N ALA A 48 -28.05 3.21 18.22
CA ALA A 48 -29.35 3.61 17.72
C ALA A 48 -29.46 3.59 16.19
N ALA A 49 -28.32 3.62 15.49
CA ALA A 49 -28.23 3.67 14.03
C ALA A 49 -27.85 2.31 13.41
N SER A 50 -26.57 1.90 13.48
CA SER A 50 -26.03 0.74 12.77
C SER A 50 -25.31 -0.23 13.69
N LYS A 51 -25.70 -1.51 13.68
CA LYS A 51 -25.12 -2.59 14.51
C LYS A 51 -23.81 -3.17 13.94
N ASN A 52 -23.19 -2.51 12.97
CA ASN A 52 -21.98 -3.03 12.31
C ASN A 52 -20.70 -2.55 13.01
N ILE A 53 -19.76 -3.47 13.24
CA ILE A 53 -18.39 -3.15 13.62
C ILE A 53 -17.55 -3.09 12.35
N THR A 54 -17.21 -1.90 11.89
CA THR A 54 -16.37 -1.70 10.69
C THR A 54 -14.92 -1.48 11.11
N LEU A 55 -14.02 -2.38 10.69
CA LEU A 55 -12.58 -2.19 10.82
C LEU A 55 -12.03 -1.54 9.54
N GLY A 56 -11.84 -0.21 9.58
CA GLY A 56 -11.33 0.56 8.44
C GLY A 56 -9.81 0.60 8.42
N PHE A 57 -9.18 -0.36 7.74
CA PHE A 57 -7.76 -0.30 7.43
C PHE A 57 -7.56 0.21 6.00
N THR A 58 -6.57 1.09 5.80
CA THR A 58 -6.20 1.56 4.46
C THR A 58 -4.99 0.77 3.98
N ALA A 59 -5.07 0.25 2.75
CA ALA A 59 -3.96 -0.45 2.12
C ALA A 59 -2.77 0.51 1.90
N PRO A 60 -1.52 0.08 2.15
CA PRO A 60 -0.34 0.90 1.90
C PRO A 60 -0.15 1.19 0.40
N THR A 61 0.42 2.34 0.06
CA THR A 61 0.70 2.73 -1.33
C THR A 61 1.88 1.99 -1.95
N GLU A 62 2.77 1.46 -1.12
CA GLU A 62 3.97 0.74 -1.52
C GLU A 62 4.18 -0.49 -0.63
N ALA A 63 4.77 -1.54 -1.18
CA ALA A 63 5.11 -2.75 -0.44
C ALA A 63 6.12 -2.43 0.68
N GLY A 64 5.93 -3.05 1.84
CA GLY A 64 6.77 -2.84 3.02
C GLY A 64 6.35 -1.66 3.91
N ASN A 65 5.43 -0.80 3.46
CA ASN A 65 4.87 0.24 4.31
C ASN A 65 3.85 -0.36 5.30
N PRO A 66 3.78 0.17 6.54
CA PRO A 66 2.83 -0.33 7.54
C PRO A 66 1.39 -0.03 7.14
N ILE A 67 0.46 -0.90 7.59
CA ILE A 67 -0.98 -0.66 7.47
C ILE A 67 -1.35 0.49 8.41
N VAL A 68 -2.09 1.47 7.88
CA VAL A 68 -2.57 2.61 8.66
C VAL A 68 -4.01 2.34 9.10
N ALA A 69 -4.24 2.36 10.41
CA ALA A 69 -5.59 2.31 10.96
C ALA A 69 -6.28 3.67 10.75
N ASN A 70 -7.56 3.64 10.39
CA ASN A 70 -8.36 4.86 10.36
C ASN A 70 -8.55 5.43 11.77
N ALA A 71 -8.89 6.72 11.85
CA ALA A 71 -9.28 7.34 13.10
C ALA A 71 -10.40 6.53 13.77
N ALA A 72 -10.31 6.37 15.09
CA ALA A 72 -11.35 5.70 15.85
C ALA A 72 -12.71 6.39 15.62
N ASN A 73 -13.74 5.60 15.31
CA ASN A 73 -15.09 6.13 15.21
C ASN A 73 -15.54 6.57 16.61
N THR A 74 -15.70 7.87 16.81
CA THR A 74 -16.17 8.46 18.09
C THR A 74 -17.67 8.79 18.06
N THR A 75 -18.36 8.46 16.97
CA THR A 75 -19.80 8.71 16.80
C THR A 75 -20.58 7.40 16.84
N LEU A 76 -21.71 7.39 17.56
CA LEU A 76 -22.63 6.25 17.70
C LEU A 76 -23.61 6.15 16.53
#